data_AF-S3CLM8-F1
#
_entry.id   AF-S3CLM8-F1
#
_cell.length_a   1.000
_cell.length_b   1.000
_cell.length_c   1.000
_cell.angle_alpha   90.00
_cell.angle_beta   90.00
_cell.angle_gamma   90.00
#
_symmetry.space_group_name_H-M   'P 1'
#
loop_
_entity.id
_entity.type
_entity.pdbx_description
1 polymer ?
#
loop_
_entity_poly.entity_id
_entity_poly.type
_entity_poly.pdbx_seq_one_letter_code
_entity_poly.pdbx_strand_id
1 'polypeptide(L)'
;MNRFIVNRYLVPKGFSGITLYPFIFTNDPKLLKDAQFINHERIHLAQQRELLVIFFYIWYAVDFILKYIKYKDKKKAYHNIIFEREAYENDYNLEYLKKRKLFAFLRGKR
;
A
#
# COMPACT_ATOMS: atom_id res chain seq x y z
N MET A 1 6.61 2.61 17.28
CA MET A 1 5.25 3.17 17.22
C MET A 1 5.17 4.58 16.60
N ASN A 2 6.28 5.31 16.40
CA ASN A 2 6.28 6.73 16.00
C ASN A 2 5.90 7.06 14.52
N ARG A 3 5.32 6.13 13.76
CA ARG A 3 4.97 6.38 12.35
C ARG A 3 3.47 6.41 12.07
N PHE A 4 2.65 5.87 12.96
CA PHE A 4 1.20 5.83 12.78
C PHE A 4 0.56 7.07 13.39
N ILE A 5 -0.27 7.77 12.61
CA ILE A 5 -0.99 8.99 13.01
C ILE A 5 -2.47 8.77 12.72
N VAL A 6 -3.33 9.02 13.70
CA VAL A 6 -4.79 8.95 13.51
C VAL A 6 -5.26 10.31 13.01
N ASN A 7 -5.68 10.38 11.74
CA ASN A 7 -6.24 11.59 11.15
C ASN A 7 -7.23 11.24 10.03
N ARG A 8 -8.53 11.38 10.32
CA ARG A 8 -9.62 11.11 9.38
C ARG A 8 -9.65 12.02 8.15
N TYR A 9 -9.03 13.20 8.21
CA TYR A 9 -9.05 14.18 7.12
C TYR A 9 -7.97 13.91 6.08
N LEU A 10 -6.89 13.23 6.46
CA LEU A 10 -5.79 12.85 5.56
C LEU A 10 -6.05 11.51 4.86
N VAL A 11 -6.95 10.69 5.39
CA VAL A 11 -7.37 9.44 4.74
C VAL A 11 -8.54 9.73 3.81
N PRO A 12 -8.43 9.46 2.50
CA PRO A 12 -9.52 9.66 1.55
C PRO A 12 -10.77 8.86 1.93
N LYS A 13 -11.96 9.40 1.63
CA LYS A 13 -13.23 8.71 1.89
C LYS A 13 -13.25 7.35 1.20
N GLY A 14 -13.63 6.30 1.93
CA GLY A 14 -13.69 4.93 1.42
C GLY A 14 -12.41 4.10 1.65
N PHE A 15 -11.37 4.69 2.25
CA PHE A 15 -10.15 4.00 2.63
C PHE A 15 -9.99 3.97 4.15
N SER A 16 -9.33 2.93 4.65
CA SER A 16 -9.05 2.73 6.08
C SER A 16 -7.74 3.39 6.51
N GLY A 17 -6.78 3.47 5.58
CA GLY A 17 -5.48 4.08 5.80
C GLY A 17 -4.87 4.62 4.53
N ILE A 18 -3.78 5.36 4.69
CA ILE A 18 -2.89 5.76 3.62
C ILE A 18 -1.46 5.87 4.15
N THR A 19 -0.53 5.25 3.43
CA THR A 19 0.91 5.42 3.69
C THR A 19 1.45 6.60 2.90
N LEU A 20 1.96 7.61 3.62
CA LEU A 20 2.67 8.76 3.05
C LEU A 20 4.02 8.89 3.75
N TYR A 21 5.08 8.38 3.11
CA TYR A 21 6.40 8.28 3.73
C TYR A 21 6.83 9.61 4.40
N PRO A 22 7.32 9.57 5.66
CA PRO A 22 7.63 8.39 6.47
C PRO A 22 6.48 7.90 7.37
N PHE A 23 5.28 8.46 7.22
CA PHE A 23 4.14 8.25 8.11
C PHE A 23 3.04 7.38 7.50
N ILE A 24 2.22 6.80 8.36
CA ILE A 24 1.03 6.06 8.00
C ILE A 24 -0.14 6.75 8.70
N PHE A 25 -1.14 7.10 7.93
CA PHE A 25 -2.36 7.74 8.44
C PHE A 25 -3.49 6.72 8.46
N THR A 26 -4.25 6.70 9.55
CA THR A 26 -5.48 5.90 9.68
C THR A 26 -6.64 6.80 10.11
N ASN A 27 -7.85 6.46 9.69
CA ASN A 27 -9.05 7.16 10.13
C ASN A 27 -9.68 6.55 11.40
N ASP A 28 -9.27 5.33 11.78
CA ASP A 28 -9.76 4.61 12.95
C ASP A 28 -8.59 4.17 13.84
N PRO A 29 -8.53 4.59 15.12
CA PRO A 29 -7.51 4.14 16.06
C PRO A 29 -7.54 2.62 16.32
N LYS A 30 -8.66 1.93 16.09
CA LYS A 30 -8.75 0.47 16.25
C LYS A 30 -7.82 -0.28 15.30
N LEU A 31 -7.58 0.29 14.11
CA LEU A 31 -6.67 -0.29 13.11
C LEU A 31 -5.21 -0.32 13.58
N LEU A 32 -4.85 0.48 14.59
CA LEU A 32 -3.53 0.40 15.22
C LEU A 32 -3.30 -0.87 16.05
N LYS A 33 -4.37 -1.66 16.27
CA LYS A 33 -4.30 -2.99 16.89
C LYS A 33 -4.45 -4.11 15.87
N ASP A 34 -4.75 -3.79 14.61
CA ASP A 34 -4.90 -4.76 13.54
C ASP A 34 -3.54 -5.05 12.90
N ALA A 35 -3.02 -6.25 13.15
CA ALA A 35 -1.72 -6.67 12.65
C ALA A 35 -1.67 -6.78 11.11
N GLN A 36 -2.78 -7.15 10.47
CA GLN A 36 -2.87 -7.25 9.01
C GLN A 36 -2.77 -5.85 8.40
N PHE A 37 -3.60 -4.91 8.87
CA PHE A 37 -3.57 -3.52 8.42
C PHE A 37 -2.17 -2.89 8.62
N ILE A 38 -1.60 -3.04 9.81
CA ILE A 38 -0.26 -2.53 10.12
C ILE A 38 0.79 -3.12 9.18
N ASN A 39 0.71 -4.40 8.87
CA ASN A 39 1.66 -5.06 7.99
C ASN A 39 1.50 -4.56 6.53
N HIS A 40 0.26 -4.45 6.05
CA HIS A 40 -0.06 -3.90 4.73
C HIS A 40 0.57 -2.52 4.52
N GLU A 41 0.33 -1.58 5.44
CA GLU A 41 0.88 -0.22 5.37
C GLU A 41 2.42 -0.19 5.49
N ARG A 42 3.01 -1.13 6.25
CA ARG A 42 4.47 -1.26 6.31
C ARG A 42 5.07 -1.78 5.00
N ILE A 43 4.36 -2.62 4.24
CA ILE A 43 4.76 -3.02 2.89
C ILE A 43 4.81 -1.79 1.97
N HIS A 44 3.81 -0.91 2.03
CA HIS A 44 3.86 0.37 1.29
C HIS A 44 5.03 1.26 1.69
N LEU A 45 5.38 1.36 2.98
CA LEU A 45 6.57 2.10 3.39
C LEU A 45 7.85 1.53 2.76
N ALA A 46 7.96 0.21 2.67
CA ALA A 46 9.11 -0.45 2.03
C ALA A 46 9.15 -0.16 0.52
N GLN A 47 8.01 -0.27 -0.17
CA GLN A 47 7.87 0.05 -1.60
C GLN A 47 8.22 1.52 -1.89
N GLN A 48 7.69 2.46 -1.09
CA GLN A 48 7.98 3.89 -1.21
C GLN A 48 9.47 4.17 -1.04
N ARG A 49 10.12 3.56 -0.04
CA ARG A 49 11.56 3.69 0.16
C ARG A 49 12.38 3.12 -1.01
N GLU A 50 11.99 1.98 -1.57
CA GLU A 50 12.68 1.36 -2.72
C GLU A 50 12.66 2.23 -3.98
N LEU A 51 11.61 3.03 -4.15
CA LEU A 51 11.43 3.92 -5.30
C LEU A 51 11.68 5.39 -4.96
N LEU A 52 12.51 5.67 -3.95
CA LEU A 52 12.91 7.03 -3.54
C LEU A 52 11.71 7.97 -3.30
N VAL A 53 10.57 7.41 -2.88
CA VAL A 53 9.27 8.05 -2.64
C VAL A 53 8.63 8.65 -3.89
N ILE A 54 9.33 9.50 -4.64
CA ILE A 54 8.79 10.19 -5.81
C ILE A 54 8.44 9.22 -6.95
N PHE A 55 9.30 8.25 -7.24
CA PHE A 55 9.05 7.29 -8.32
C PHE A 55 7.93 6.31 -7.95
N PHE A 56 7.69 6.06 -6.65
CA PHE A 56 6.55 5.27 -6.20
C PHE A 56 5.24 5.92 -6.64
N TYR A 57 5.03 7.20 -6.35
CA TYR A 57 3.76 7.86 -6.69
C TYR A 57 3.54 7.97 -8.20
N ILE A 58 4.60 8.25 -8.97
CA ILE A 58 4.52 8.28 -10.44
C ILE A 58 4.10 6.91 -10.97
N TRP A 59 4.79 5.85 -10.56
CA TRP A 59 4.48 4.49 -11.02
C TRP A 59 3.09 4.06 -10.57
N TYR A 60 2.74 4.28 -9.29
CA TYR A 60 1.43 3.95 -8.75
C TYR A 60 0.30 4.57 -9.57
N ALA A 61 0.42 5.87 -9.91
CA ALA A 61 -0.56 6.57 -10.73
C ALA A 61 -0.62 6.00 -12.16
N VAL A 62 0.53 5.78 -12.80
CA VAL A 62 0.59 5.19 -14.16
C VAL A 62 -0.05 3.81 -14.19
N ASP A 63 0.31 2.92 -13.27
CA ASP A 63 -0.25 1.56 -13.22
C ASP A 63 -1.75 1.61 -12.94
N PHE A 64 -2.21 2.45 -12.01
CA PHE A 64 -3.65 2.64 -11.77
C PHE A 64 -4.39 3.11 -13.02
N ILE A 65 -3.89 4.11 -13.75
CA ILE A 65 -4.53 4.60 -14.98
C ILE A 65 -4.62 3.48 -16.03
N LEU A 66 -3.54 2.74 -16.25
CA LEU A 66 -3.52 1.61 -17.17
C LEU A 66 -4.53 0.51 -16.77
N LYS A 67 -4.59 0.15 -15.47
CA LYS A 67 -5.57 -0.82 -14.96
C LYS A 67 -7.00 -0.27 -15.06
N TYR A 68 -7.21 1.01 -14.82
CA TYR A 68 -8.53 1.63 -14.88
C TYR A 68 -9.08 1.63 -16.30
N ILE A 69 -8.25 1.99 -17.29
CA ILE A 69 -8.60 1.87 -18.72
C ILE A 69 -8.92 0.42 -19.09
N LYS A 70 -8.12 -0.54 -18.60
CA LYS A 70 -8.30 -1.98 -18.87
C LYS A 70 -9.58 -2.56 -18.27
N TYR A 71 -9.84 -2.31 -16.99
CA TYR A 71 -10.93 -2.96 -16.25
C TYR A 71 -12.23 -2.16 -16.24
N LYS A 72 -12.18 -0.84 -16.50
CA LYS A 72 -13.33 0.08 -16.42
C LYS A 72 -14.04 0.08 -15.06
N ASP A 73 -13.35 -0.39 -14.02
CA ASP A 73 -13.85 -0.48 -12.64
C ASP A 73 -12.74 0.02 -11.71
N LYS A 74 -13.05 1.05 -10.91
CA LYS A 74 -12.08 1.71 -10.01
C LYS A 74 -11.56 0.75 -8.94
N LYS A 75 -12.44 -0.06 -8.33
CA LYS A 75 -12.08 -0.97 -7.24
C LYS A 75 -11.24 -2.11 -7.78
N LYS A 76 -11.63 -2.68 -8.93
CA LYS A 76 -10.85 -3.73 -9.60
C LYS A 76 -9.49 -3.20 -10.06
N ALA A 77 -9.44 -1.98 -10.60
CA ALA A 77 -8.18 -1.35 -11.00
C ALA A 77 -7.25 -1.16 -9.80
N TYR A 78 -7.76 -0.62 -8.70
CA TYR A 78 -7.03 -0.43 -7.44
C TYR A 78 -6.41 -1.74 -6.93
N HIS A 79 -7.21 -2.80 -6.75
CA HIS A 79 -6.70 -4.09 -6.26
C HIS A 79 -5.72 -4.77 -7.23
N ASN A 80 -5.66 -4.33 -8.48
CA ASN A 80 -4.74 -4.88 -9.49
C ASN A 80 -3.49 -4.02 -9.71
N ILE A 81 -3.35 -2.89 -9.01
CA ILE A 81 -2.08 -2.15 -8.97
C ILE A 81 -1.01 -3.09 -8.40
N ILE A 82 0.16 -3.16 -9.02
CA ILE A 82 1.21 -4.12 -8.63
C ILE A 82 1.64 -3.97 -7.16
N PHE A 83 1.62 -2.75 -6.64
CA PHE A 83 1.95 -2.43 -5.25
C PHE A 83 0.88 -2.94 -4.28
N GLU A 84 -0.40 -2.68 -4.59
CA GLU A 84 -1.55 -3.17 -3.81
C GLU A 84 -1.59 -4.70 -3.84
N ARG A 85 -1.35 -5.31 -4.99
CA ARG A 85 -1.28 -6.78 -5.13
C ARG A 85 -0.24 -7.38 -4.19
N GLU A 86 0.99 -6.86 -4.19
CA GLU A 86 2.02 -7.33 -3.28
C GLU A 86 1.60 -7.19 -1.81
N ALA A 87 1.01 -6.04 -1.46
CA ALA A 87 0.58 -5.75 -0.10
C ALA A 87 -0.55 -6.70 0.34
N TYR A 88 -1.61 -6.86 -0.44
CA TYR A 88 -2.71 -7.79 -0.15
C TYR A 88 -2.29 -9.26 -0.17
N GLU A 89 -1.37 -9.67 -1.04
CA GLU A 89 -0.89 -11.05 -1.08
C GLU A 89 -0.07 -11.43 0.16
N ASN A 90 0.48 -10.44 0.90
CA ASN A 90 1.42 -10.67 2.00
C ASN A 90 1.01 -10.00 3.33
N ASP A 91 -0.14 -9.34 3.41
CA ASP A 91 -0.59 -8.62 4.61
C ASP A 91 -0.82 -9.54 5.82
N TYR A 92 -1.25 -10.79 5.61
CA TYR A 92 -1.31 -11.81 6.67
C TYR A 92 0.05 -12.39 7.08
N ASN A 93 1.09 -12.25 6.24
CA ASN A 93 2.42 -12.77 6.53
C ASN A 93 3.26 -11.71 7.27
N LEU A 94 3.17 -11.70 8.60
CA LEU A 94 3.88 -10.74 9.45
C LEU A 94 5.43 -10.83 9.36
N GLU A 95 5.95 -11.95 8.87
CA GLU A 95 7.38 -12.17 8.66
C GLU A 95 7.84 -11.77 7.25
N TYR A 96 6.90 -11.40 6.36
CA TYR A 96 7.19 -11.07 4.96
C TYR A 96 8.26 -10.00 4.83
N LEU A 97 8.13 -8.89 5.56
CA LEU A 97 9.06 -7.77 5.48
C LEU A 97 10.51 -8.12 5.83
N LYS A 98 10.73 -9.14 6.67
CA LYS A 98 12.09 -9.60 7.02
C LYS A 98 12.78 -10.33 5.86
N LYS A 99 11.99 -10.93 4.97
CA LYS A 99 12.47 -11.77 3.85
C LYS A 99 12.14 -11.15 2.47
N ARG A 100 11.47 -9.99 2.46
CA ARG A 100 11.05 -9.29 1.25
C ARG A 100 12.28 -8.89 0.45
N LYS A 101 12.33 -9.32 -0.82
CA LYS A 101 13.41 -8.91 -1.74
C LYS A 101 13.07 -7.54 -2.34
N LEU A 102 14.10 -6.81 -2.78
CA LEU A 102 13.93 -5.55 -3.50
C LEU A 102 13.03 -5.74 -4.73
N PHE A 103 12.14 -4.78 -4.97
CA PHE A 103 11.23 -4.76 -6.12
C PHE A 103 10.33 -5.99 -6.21
N ALA A 104 9.97 -6.58 -5.07
CA ALA A 104 9.11 -7.77 -5.03
C ALA A 104 7.71 -7.55 -5.64
N PHE A 105 7.19 -6.31 -5.68
CA PHE A 105 5.97 -5.95 -6.43
C PHE A 105 6.02 -6.25 -7.93
N LEU A 106 7.22 -6.40 -8.52
CA LEU A 106 7.36 -6.81 -9.92
C LEU A 106 7.09 -8.29 -10.15
N ARG A 107 7.09 -9.11 -9.09
CA ARG A 107 6.82 -10.54 -9.18
C ARG A 107 5.32 -10.80 -9.24
N GLY A 108 4.68 -10.36 -10.32
CA GLY A 108 3.35 -10.81 -10.68
C GLY A 108 3.40 -12.22 -11.25
N LYS A 109 2.56 -13.13 -10.76
CA LYS A 109 2.14 -14.28 -11.57
C LYS A 109 1.60 -13.73 -12.89
N ARG A 110 2.24 -14.13 -13.99
CA ARG A 110 1.64 -14.09 -15.34
C ARG A 110 0.38 -14.95 -15.34
#